data_AF-A0A3B0YXC6-F1
#
_entry.id   AF-A0A3B0YXC6-F1
#
_cell.length_a   1.000
_cell.length_b   1.000
_cell.length_c   1.000
_cell.angle_alpha   90.00
_cell.angle_beta   90.00
_cell.angle_gamma   90.00
#
_symmetry.space_group_name_H-M   'P 1'
#
loop_
_entity.id
_entity.type
_entity.pdbx_description
1 polymer ?
#
loop_
_entity_poly.entity_id
_entity_poly.type
_entity_poly.pdbx_seq_one_letter_code
_entity_poly.pdbx_strand_id
1 'polypeptide(L)'
;MKAKRTTQLNTISAVTLCIASWGAQAEPGTLSDTPLFLSTNVPANIFFLIDDSGSMDWEILLSNQALNLYPGATHHYHYFDFGHPDDDNEIRTLCPGFNVLAYDPSKTYTPWLGRDNNGNTFQNMTVGAARTNPSFTGTTNVSAHFYIEWKDDGDGVLELGECPIPTGYGGSLSNAECAASNDCVRVQDLTPIEQDNYANWFTYYRNREFVAKRALSEIITNSTARMGLATLWNNNNVRTLITDVDDITTPIDLTAQANKQNLLQNLFDINSSGGTPLRQRLEDVGNYYEGNNPGWGPSPILSAADGGECQQNFTIVMTDGLWNGGNPAIHEADSDGNTAWDGGLYADANNDANSSHTLADVAMHYYERDLDTTLGNNVRTITGVDDNDTQHMVTYSVAFGVTGNLDPTINPGD
;
A
#
# COMPACT_ATOMS: atom_id res chain seq x y z
N MET A 1 -26.50 -107.43 33.92
CA MET A 1 -25.17 -106.94 34.36
C MET A 1 -24.33 -106.66 33.11
N LYS A 2 -23.72 -105.46 33.08
CA LYS A 2 -22.42 -105.00 32.49
C LYS A 2 -21.70 -105.92 31.48
N ALA A 3 -20.92 -105.49 30.48
CA ALA A 3 -20.35 -104.21 30.01
C ALA A 3 -19.85 -104.48 28.57
N LYS A 4 -19.93 -103.57 27.59
CA LYS A 4 -19.14 -102.35 27.28
C LYS A 4 -17.63 -102.57 26.98
N ARG A 5 -17.24 -102.19 25.75
CA ARG A 5 -15.87 -101.90 25.28
C ARG A 5 -15.87 -100.57 24.53
N THR A 6 -14.72 -99.92 24.54
CA THR A 6 -14.46 -98.49 24.34
C THR A 6 -13.83 -98.20 22.97
N THR A 7 -14.14 -97.04 22.37
CA THR A 7 -13.32 -96.41 21.31
C THR A 7 -13.44 -94.89 21.39
N GLN A 8 -12.33 -94.17 21.20
CA GLN A 8 -12.24 -92.71 21.20
C GLN A 8 -12.76 -92.08 19.89
N LEU A 9 -13.33 -90.87 19.98
CA LEU A 9 -13.59 -89.97 18.85
C LEU A 9 -13.10 -88.55 19.17
N ASN A 10 -12.46 -87.92 18.19
CA ASN A 10 -12.07 -86.51 18.15
C ASN A 10 -13.29 -85.58 18.10
N THR A 11 -13.30 -84.50 18.88
CA THR A 11 -14.23 -83.36 18.71
C THR A 11 -13.45 -82.08 18.51
N ILE A 12 -13.67 -81.46 17.35
CA ILE A 12 -13.20 -80.14 16.93
C ILE A 12 -14.08 -79.08 17.62
N SER A 13 -13.49 -78.19 18.41
CA SER A 13 -14.20 -77.03 18.97
C SER A 13 -14.26 -75.90 17.94
N ALA A 14 -15.48 -75.53 17.53
CA ALA A 14 -15.74 -74.38 16.69
C ALA A 14 -15.69 -73.09 17.53
N VAL A 15 -14.78 -72.17 17.20
CA VAL A 15 -14.77 -70.79 17.69
C VAL A 15 -15.71 -69.99 16.79
N THR A 16 -16.85 -69.56 17.33
CA THR A 16 -17.79 -68.67 16.64
C THR A 16 -17.24 -67.24 16.67
N LEU A 17 -16.77 -66.76 15.51
CA LEU A 17 -16.37 -65.37 15.30
C LEU A 17 -17.64 -64.53 15.06
N CYS A 18 -18.02 -63.69 16.01
CA CYS A 18 -19.09 -62.71 15.84
C CYS A 18 -18.62 -61.62 14.86
N ILE A 19 -19.09 -61.67 13.62
CA ILE A 19 -18.92 -60.58 12.65
C ILE A 19 -19.91 -59.48 13.05
N ALA A 20 -19.44 -58.46 13.73
CA ALA A 20 -20.18 -57.21 13.88
C ALA A 20 -20.21 -56.53 12.51
N SER A 21 -21.38 -56.44 11.90
CA SER A 21 -21.60 -55.64 10.70
C SER A 21 -21.48 -54.16 11.06
N TRP A 22 -20.28 -53.61 10.97
CA TRP A 22 -20.09 -52.17 10.81
C TRP A 22 -20.67 -51.80 9.45
N GLY A 23 -21.83 -51.15 9.46
CA GLY A 23 -22.27 -50.39 8.29
C GLY A 23 -21.23 -49.30 8.08
N ALA A 24 -20.43 -49.42 7.02
CA ALA A 24 -19.68 -48.28 6.52
C ALA A 24 -20.71 -47.25 6.06
N GLN A 25 -20.94 -46.21 6.86
CA GLN A 25 -21.56 -45.01 6.36
C GLN A 25 -20.51 -44.31 5.51
N ALA A 26 -20.60 -44.46 4.20
CA ALA A 26 -20.05 -43.46 3.31
C ALA A 26 -20.88 -42.20 3.57
N GLU A 27 -20.27 -41.18 4.16
CA GLU A 27 -20.83 -39.84 4.12
C GLU A 27 -21.03 -39.49 2.64
N PRO A 28 -22.18 -38.93 2.24
CA PRO A 28 -22.31 -38.37 0.90
C PRO A 28 -21.27 -37.24 0.82
N GLY A 29 -20.20 -37.46 0.07
CA GLY A 29 -19.27 -36.39 -0.26
C GLY A 29 -20.08 -35.24 -0.85
N THR A 30 -19.98 -34.07 -0.24
CA THR A 30 -20.56 -32.84 -0.79
C THR A 30 -19.88 -32.57 -2.12
N LEU A 31 -20.55 -32.90 -3.22
CA LEU A 31 -20.15 -32.49 -4.55
C LEU A 31 -20.30 -30.97 -4.62
N SER A 32 -19.26 -30.28 -5.07
CA SER A 32 -19.27 -28.83 -5.24
C SER A 32 -20.45 -28.41 -6.12
N ASP A 33 -21.34 -27.56 -5.60
CA ASP A 33 -22.48 -27.00 -6.34
C ASP A 33 -22.05 -25.94 -7.37
N THR A 34 -20.76 -25.60 -7.40
CA THR A 34 -20.15 -24.78 -8.45
C THR A 34 -19.44 -25.70 -9.46
N PRO A 35 -19.78 -25.62 -10.76
CA PRO A 35 -19.02 -26.33 -11.79
C PRO A 35 -17.53 -26.00 -11.70
N LEU A 36 -16.67 -27.02 -11.86
CA LEU A 36 -15.20 -26.90 -11.83
C LEU A 36 -14.63 -25.85 -12.81
N PHE A 37 -15.40 -25.47 -13.83
CA PHE A 37 -15.04 -24.47 -14.84
C PHE A 37 -15.48 -23.03 -14.49
N LEU A 38 -16.26 -22.83 -13.43
CA LEU A 38 -16.39 -21.50 -12.82
C LEU A 38 -15.13 -21.29 -12.00
N SER A 39 -14.10 -20.73 -12.65
CA SER A 39 -12.97 -20.00 -12.08
C SER A 39 -12.79 -20.25 -10.57
N THR A 40 -11.89 -21.15 -10.21
CA THR A 40 -11.17 -20.99 -8.95
C THR A 40 -10.57 -19.59 -9.02
N ASN A 41 -11.18 -18.61 -8.35
CA ASN A 41 -10.67 -17.26 -8.31
C ASN A 41 -9.47 -17.29 -7.36
N VAL A 42 -8.34 -17.76 -7.86
CA VAL A 42 -7.09 -17.83 -7.13
C VAL A 42 -6.77 -16.40 -6.72
N PRO A 43 -6.65 -16.10 -5.41
CA PRO A 43 -6.44 -14.73 -4.98
C PRO A 43 -5.12 -14.23 -5.53
N ALA A 44 -5.17 -13.05 -6.15
CA ALA A 44 -3.97 -12.38 -6.65
C ALA A 44 -3.01 -12.06 -5.50
N ASN A 45 -1.72 -12.07 -5.82
CA ASN A 45 -0.68 -11.55 -4.97
C ASN A 45 -0.56 -10.04 -5.20
N ILE A 46 -0.63 -9.24 -4.13
CA ILE A 46 -0.41 -7.80 -4.17
C ILE A 46 0.73 -7.46 -3.21
N PHE A 47 1.81 -6.90 -3.72
CA PHE A 47 2.95 -6.47 -2.92
C PHE A 47 3.07 -4.95 -2.94
N PHE A 48 3.01 -4.34 -1.76
CA PHE A 48 3.24 -2.90 -1.62
C PHE A 48 4.73 -2.63 -1.43
N LEU A 49 5.33 -1.88 -2.34
CA LEU A 49 6.68 -1.35 -2.19
C LEU A 49 6.59 0.13 -1.83
N ILE A 50 6.81 0.45 -0.55
CA ILE A 50 6.49 1.77 0.01
C ILE A 50 7.76 2.56 0.27
N ASP A 51 7.79 3.78 -0.22
CA ASP A 51 8.86 4.73 0.07
C ASP A 51 8.82 5.17 1.53
N ASP A 52 9.94 4.92 2.21
CA ASP A 52 10.22 5.33 3.59
C ASP A 52 11.46 6.23 3.61
N SER A 53 11.74 6.97 2.55
CA SER A 53 12.80 7.98 2.51
C SER A 53 12.44 9.21 3.32
N GLY A 54 13.43 10.06 3.65
CA GLY A 54 13.21 11.23 4.49
C GLY A 54 12.22 12.26 3.91
N SER A 55 11.99 12.27 2.61
CA SER A 55 11.06 13.18 1.95
C SER A 55 9.59 12.78 2.09
N MET A 56 9.32 11.53 2.47
CA MET A 56 7.97 11.08 2.84
C MET A 56 7.50 11.67 4.19
N ASP A 57 8.40 12.18 5.03
CA ASP A 57 8.04 12.85 6.28
C ASP A 57 7.70 14.34 6.11
N TRP A 58 7.91 14.95 4.93
CA TRP A 58 7.63 16.38 4.80
C TRP A 58 6.13 16.68 4.77
N GLU A 59 5.79 17.83 5.34
CA GLU A 59 4.41 18.31 5.50
C GLU A 59 4.02 19.32 4.40
N ILE A 60 4.99 19.72 3.58
CA ILE A 60 4.79 20.67 2.47
C ILE A 60 4.89 19.93 1.14
N LEU A 61 3.77 19.89 0.42
CA LEU A 61 3.67 19.43 -0.95
C LEU A 61 2.95 20.48 -1.79
N LEU A 62 3.71 21.30 -2.50
CA LEU A 62 3.15 22.37 -3.32
C LEU A 62 2.33 21.80 -4.49
N SER A 63 1.19 22.44 -4.79
CA SER A 63 0.43 22.13 -6.00
C SER A 63 1.22 22.54 -7.25
N ASN A 64 0.95 21.88 -8.38
CA ASN A 64 1.57 22.24 -9.67
C ASN A 64 1.29 23.72 -10.03
N GLN A 65 0.09 24.20 -9.70
CA GLN A 65 -0.32 25.59 -9.86
C GLN A 65 0.50 26.53 -8.96
N ALA A 66 0.74 26.16 -7.69
CA ALA A 66 1.58 26.94 -6.80
C ALA A 66 3.02 27.07 -7.34
N LEU A 67 3.60 25.97 -7.84
CA LEU A 67 4.93 25.98 -8.46
C LEU A 67 4.99 26.89 -9.70
N ASN A 68 3.92 26.93 -10.49
CA ASN A 68 3.83 27.79 -11.68
C ASN A 68 3.64 29.28 -11.34
N LEU A 69 2.78 29.59 -10.37
CA LEU A 69 2.49 30.96 -9.95
C LEU A 69 3.63 31.56 -9.12
N TYR A 70 4.33 30.73 -8.35
CA TYR A 70 5.37 31.12 -7.41
C TYR A 70 6.65 30.31 -7.65
N PRO A 71 7.37 30.54 -8.75
CA PRO A 71 8.56 29.75 -9.13
C PRO A 71 9.74 29.89 -8.15
N GLY A 72 9.68 30.86 -7.23
CA GLY A 72 10.64 31.01 -6.13
C GLY A 72 10.21 30.35 -4.82
N ALA A 73 8.99 29.82 -4.72
CA ALA A 73 8.58 29.01 -3.59
C ALA A 73 9.34 27.68 -3.67
N THR A 74 10.29 27.45 -2.77
CA THR A 74 11.04 26.19 -2.79
C THR A 74 10.32 25.15 -1.93
N HIS A 75 10.53 23.88 -2.26
CA HIS A 75 10.17 22.72 -1.43
C HIS A 75 11.03 22.68 -0.16
N HIS A 76 11.14 23.80 0.56
CA HIS A 76 12.00 23.85 1.71
C HIS A 76 11.69 22.64 2.59
N TYR A 77 12.72 21.85 2.87
CA TYR A 77 12.72 20.53 3.53
C TYR A 77 12.07 20.60 4.93
N HIS A 78 10.78 20.90 4.99
CA HIS A 78 10.19 21.55 6.15
C HIS A 78 8.84 20.96 6.52
N TYR A 79 8.61 21.10 7.82
CA TYR A 79 7.38 20.87 8.53
C TYR A 79 6.56 22.17 8.48
N PHE A 80 5.27 22.11 8.74
CA PHE A 80 4.47 23.30 8.95
C PHE A 80 5.06 24.15 10.08
N ASP A 81 5.24 25.45 9.83
CA ASP A 81 5.40 26.41 10.91
C ASP A 81 4.02 26.93 11.36
N PHE A 82 3.46 26.29 12.38
CA PHE A 82 2.22 26.75 13.02
C PHE A 82 2.46 27.82 14.08
N GLY A 83 3.72 28.06 14.46
CA GLY A 83 4.09 28.90 15.58
C GLY A 83 4.31 30.34 15.17
N HIS A 84 5.17 30.56 14.17
CA HIS A 84 5.64 31.87 13.70
C HIS A 84 6.00 31.84 12.20
N PRO A 85 5.06 31.51 11.29
CA PRO A 85 5.36 31.62 9.86
C PRO A 85 5.71 33.08 9.54
N ASP A 86 6.92 33.32 9.03
CA ASP A 86 7.56 34.64 8.98
C ASP A 86 7.74 35.21 7.56
N ASP A 87 7.35 34.45 6.54
CA ASP A 87 7.27 34.90 5.16
C ASP A 87 5.97 34.52 4.45
N ASP A 88 5.73 35.16 3.30
CA ASP A 88 4.55 34.94 2.47
C ASP A 88 4.39 33.48 2.02
N ASN A 89 5.49 32.76 1.76
CA ASN A 89 5.43 31.37 1.30
C ASN A 89 5.06 30.44 2.46
N GLU A 90 5.67 30.61 3.64
CA GLU A 90 5.32 29.84 4.83
C GLU A 90 3.84 30.01 5.19
N ILE A 91 3.33 31.24 5.16
CA ILE A 91 1.91 31.52 5.38
C ILE A 91 1.05 30.81 4.32
N ARG A 92 1.43 30.88 3.03
CA ARG A 92 0.71 30.19 1.95
C ARG A 92 0.69 28.68 2.13
N THR A 93 1.73 28.08 2.72
CA THR A 93 1.74 26.63 2.94
C THR A 93 0.61 26.15 3.87
N LEU A 94 -0.01 27.04 4.65
CA LEU A 94 -1.17 26.75 5.48
C LEU A 94 -2.50 26.78 4.71
N CYS A 95 -2.47 26.99 3.40
CA CYS A 95 -3.62 27.01 2.50
C CYS A 95 -3.66 25.74 1.62
N PRO A 96 -4.79 25.00 1.56
CA PRO A 96 -4.87 23.74 0.82
C PRO A 96 -4.72 23.87 -0.71
N GLY A 97 -5.05 25.02 -1.30
CA GLY A 97 -4.80 25.26 -2.73
C GLY A 97 -3.30 25.40 -3.06
N PHE A 98 -2.51 25.87 -2.11
CA PHE A 98 -1.06 26.06 -2.27
C PHE A 98 -0.25 24.84 -1.85
N ASN A 99 -0.56 24.26 -0.68
CA ASN A 99 0.01 23.02 -0.19
C ASN A 99 -1.10 21.96 -0.09
N VAL A 100 -1.03 20.93 -0.92
CA VAL A 100 -2.09 19.91 -1.01
C VAL A 100 -2.21 19.04 0.24
N LEU A 101 -1.25 19.11 1.17
CA LEU A 101 -1.29 18.44 2.48
C LEU A 101 -1.84 19.33 3.59
N ALA A 102 -2.05 20.63 3.34
CA ALA A 102 -2.62 21.53 4.34
C ALA A 102 -4.07 21.14 4.68
N TYR A 103 -4.51 21.60 5.85
CA TYR A 103 -5.86 21.33 6.31
C TYR A 103 -6.89 21.92 5.35
N ASP A 104 -7.77 21.07 4.83
CA ASP A 104 -8.91 21.46 4.01
C ASP A 104 -10.21 21.25 4.82
N PRO A 105 -10.89 22.32 5.26
CA PRO A 105 -12.12 22.21 6.04
C PRO A 105 -13.28 21.57 5.27
N SER A 106 -13.20 21.47 3.93
CA SER A 106 -14.20 20.77 3.11
C SER A 106 -14.09 19.24 3.19
N LYS A 107 -12.97 18.72 3.72
CA LYS A 107 -12.71 17.29 3.87
C LYS A 107 -13.02 16.80 5.29
N THR A 108 -13.41 15.53 5.38
CA THR A 108 -13.53 14.82 6.66
C THR A 108 -12.33 13.92 6.85
N TYR A 109 -11.61 14.11 7.96
CA TYR A 109 -10.43 13.34 8.31
C TYR A 109 -10.77 12.31 9.38
N THR A 110 -10.58 11.03 9.06
CA THR A 110 -10.84 9.91 9.98
C THR A 110 -9.54 9.26 10.46
N PRO A 111 -9.53 8.60 11.63
CA PRO A 111 -8.38 7.82 12.07
C PRO A 111 -7.96 6.75 11.05
N TRP A 112 -6.70 6.34 11.10
CA TRP A 112 -6.22 5.15 10.36
C TRP A 112 -7.01 3.90 10.77
N LEU A 113 -7.18 2.95 9.84
CA LEU A 113 -7.87 1.70 10.12
C LEU A 113 -6.88 0.65 10.63
N GLY A 114 -6.90 0.39 11.94
CA GLY A 114 -6.01 -0.57 12.56
C GLY A 114 -5.70 -0.24 14.01
N ARG A 115 -4.52 -0.64 14.48
CA ARG A 115 -4.09 -0.49 15.88
C ARG A 115 -2.71 0.14 15.98
N ASP A 116 -2.49 0.87 17.08
CA ASP A 116 -1.17 1.39 17.46
C ASP A 116 -0.27 0.30 18.05
N ASN A 117 0.98 0.65 18.36
CA ASN A 117 2.00 -0.30 18.85
C ASN A 117 1.68 -0.89 20.24
N ASN A 118 0.65 -0.39 20.92
CA ASN A 118 0.14 -0.94 22.17
C ASN A 118 -1.13 -1.80 21.95
N GLY A 119 -1.54 -2.01 20.71
CA GLY A 119 -2.72 -2.77 20.32
C GLY A 119 -4.04 -2.00 20.46
N ASN A 120 -4.03 -0.69 20.67
CA ASN A 120 -5.26 0.10 20.75
C ASN A 120 -5.71 0.50 19.35
N THR A 121 -7.00 0.42 19.06
CA THR A 121 -7.53 0.93 17.79
C THR A 121 -7.34 2.44 17.70
N PHE A 122 -6.93 2.97 16.55
CA PHE A 122 -6.83 4.41 16.35
C PHE A 122 -8.20 5.07 16.56
N GLN A 123 -8.22 6.20 17.27
CA GLN A 123 -9.44 6.89 17.69
C GLN A 123 -9.44 8.33 17.18
N ASN A 124 -10.62 8.95 17.15
CA ASN A 124 -10.70 10.39 16.92
C ASN A 124 -9.89 11.15 17.97
N MET A 125 -9.27 12.23 17.52
CA MET A 125 -8.42 13.09 18.32
C MET A 125 -9.14 14.39 18.65
N THR A 126 -8.74 15.02 19.75
CA THR A 126 -9.21 16.36 20.12
C THR A 126 -8.04 17.32 20.07
N VAL A 127 -8.29 18.61 19.88
CA VAL A 127 -7.23 19.63 19.76
C VAL A 127 -6.33 19.72 20.99
N GLY A 128 -6.82 19.33 22.17
CA GLY A 128 -6.02 19.33 23.41
C GLY A 128 -5.13 18.09 23.58
N ALA A 129 -5.30 17.06 22.75
CA ALA A 129 -4.64 15.77 22.90
C ALA A 129 -4.21 15.15 21.57
N ALA A 130 -4.07 15.92 20.49
CA ALA A 130 -3.62 15.45 19.18
C ALA A 130 -2.24 14.77 19.26
N ARG A 131 -1.88 13.89 18.31
CA ARG A 131 -0.58 13.20 18.31
C ARG A 131 0.27 13.71 17.15
N THR A 132 1.55 13.95 17.42
CA THR A 132 2.53 14.21 16.35
C THR A 132 2.87 12.93 15.59
N ASN A 133 2.77 11.76 16.22
CA ASN A 133 2.90 10.49 15.50
C ASN A 133 1.83 9.52 16.02
N PRO A 134 0.90 9.05 15.15
CA PRO A 134 -0.20 8.19 15.54
C PRO A 134 0.21 6.91 16.27
N SER A 135 1.35 6.31 15.89
CA SER A 135 1.84 5.04 16.41
C SER A 135 2.30 5.12 17.87
N PHE A 136 2.51 6.33 18.39
CA PHE A 136 2.88 6.59 19.79
C PHE A 136 1.76 7.25 20.60
N THR A 137 1.86 7.21 21.93
CA THR A 137 0.84 7.75 22.85
C THR A 137 1.08 9.18 23.29
N GLY A 138 2.21 9.78 22.91
CA GLY A 138 2.54 11.18 23.23
C GLY A 138 1.58 12.15 22.56
N THR A 139 1.07 13.12 23.32
CA THR A 139 0.09 14.09 22.83
C THR A 139 0.63 15.51 22.87
N THR A 140 0.06 16.37 22.05
CA THR A 140 0.33 17.81 21.96
C THR A 140 -1.00 18.57 21.85
N ASN A 141 -0.98 19.82 22.30
CA ASN A 141 -2.13 20.70 22.18
C ASN A 141 -1.95 21.59 20.94
N VAL A 142 -2.87 21.45 19.99
CA VAL A 142 -2.90 22.18 18.70
C VAL A 142 -3.98 23.26 18.64
N SER A 143 -4.60 23.61 19.78
CA SER A 143 -5.70 24.60 19.80
C SER A 143 -5.27 26.00 19.35
N ALA A 144 -4.00 26.34 19.53
CA ALA A 144 -3.43 27.64 19.15
C ALA A 144 -3.07 27.73 17.66
N HIS A 145 -3.18 26.63 16.90
CA HIS A 145 -2.92 26.63 15.47
C HIS A 145 -3.96 27.46 14.70
N PHE A 146 -3.62 27.75 13.46
CA PHE A 146 -4.48 28.41 12.49
C PHE A 146 -4.17 27.88 11.08
N TYR A 147 -5.05 28.18 10.13
CA TYR A 147 -4.88 27.87 8.72
C TYR A 147 -5.37 29.04 7.85
N ILE A 148 -4.96 29.05 6.58
CA ILE A 148 -5.40 30.04 5.59
C ILE A 148 -6.52 29.42 4.77
N GLU A 149 -7.64 30.13 4.66
CA GLU A 149 -8.78 29.68 3.86
C GLU A 149 -8.43 29.75 2.38
N TRP A 150 -8.61 28.63 1.66
CA TRP A 150 -8.55 28.64 0.20
C TRP A 150 -9.85 29.18 -0.36
N LYS A 151 -9.78 30.35 -0.98
CA LYS A 151 -10.91 31.05 -1.59
C LYS A 151 -11.15 30.62 -3.03
N ASP A 152 -11.26 29.31 -3.21
CA ASP A 152 -11.58 28.65 -4.48
C ASP A 152 -12.91 29.17 -5.04
N ASP A 153 -12.93 29.53 -6.32
CA ASP A 153 -14.16 29.90 -7.02
C ASP A 153 -15.02 28.68 -7.45
N GLY A 154 -14.50 27.47 -7.18
CA GLY A 154 -15.16 26.18 -7.30
C GLY A 154 -14.66 25.35 -8.47
N ASP A 155 -13.57 25.77 -9.13
CA ASP A 155 -12.93 25.02 -10.20
C ASP A 155 -11.82 24.07 -9.70
N GLY A 156 -11.38 24.22 -8.45
CA GLY A 156 -10.37 23.39 -7.82
C GLY A 156 -8.95 23.62 -8.35
N VAL A 157 -8.71 24.76 -9.01
CA VAL A 157 -7.42 25.20 -9.52
C VAL A 157 -6.97 26.39 -8.66
N LEU A 158 -5.68 26.47 -8.32
CA LEU A 158 -5.18 27.62 -7.57
C LEU A 158 -4.93 28.80 -8.51
N GLU A 159 -5.57 29.94 -8.24
CA GLU A 159 -5.25 31.23 -8.85
C GLU A 159 -4.57 32.24 -7.90
N LEU A 160 -4.04 33.30 -8.51
CA LEU A 160 -3.46 34.42 -7.79
C LEU A 160 -4.50 35.11 -6.90
N GLY A 161 -4.30 34.99 -5.58
CA GLY A 161 -5.13 35.66 -4.57
C GLY A 161 -6.04 34.72 -3.79
N GLU A 162 -6.16 33.46 -4.20
CA GLU A 162 -7.04 32.49 -3.52
C GLU A 162 -6.45 31.90 -2.24
N CYS A 163 -5.13 31.93 -2.12
CA CYS A 163 -4.43 31.74 -0.85
C CYS A 163 -3.88 33.10 -0.37
N PRO A 164 -4.69 33.92 0.30
CA PRO A 164 -4.32 35.28 0.69
C PRO A 164 -3.25 35.31 1.81
N ILE A 165 -2.52 36.42 1.88
CA ILE A 165 -1.66 36.76 3.01
C ILE A 165 -2.43 37.72 3.92
N PRO A 166 -2.65 37.40 5.21
CA PRO A 166 -3.28 38.32 6.15
C PRO A 166 -2.59 39.68 6.17
N THR A 167 -3.34 40.76 5.95
CA THR A 167 -2.73 42.11 5.93
C THR A 167 -2.31 42.58 7.31
N GLY A 168 -1.15 43.24 7.41
CA GLY A 168 -0.74 43.95 8.62
C GLY A 168 -0.04 43.10 9.68
N TYR A 169 0.39 41.88 9.34
CA TYR A 169 1.23 41.07 10.23
C TYR A 169 2.64 41.66 10.39
N GLY A 170 3.17 41.65 11.61
CA GLY A 170 4.39 42.33 12.03
C GLY A 170 5.68 41.55 11.74
N GLY A 171 5.77 40.88 10.60
CA GLY A 171 6.91 40.06 10.19
C GLY A 171 6.77 38.57 10.48
N SER A 172 5.89 38.15 11.40
CA SER A 172 5.45 36.76 11.54
C SER A 172 3.96 36.72 11.86
N LEU A 173 3.19 35.81 11.27
CA LEU A 173 1.75 35.74 11.53
C LEU A 173 1.49 35.09 12.88
N SER A 174 1.12 35.90 13.87
CA SER A 174 0.72 35.42 15.18
C SER A 174 -0.76 35.01 15.24
N ASN A 175 -1.13 34.24 16.26
CA ASN A 175 -2.53 33.91 16.54
C ASN A 175 -3.41 35.17 16.70
N ALA A 176 -2.88 36.27 17.27
CA ALA A 176 -3.63 37.52 17.43
C ALA A 176 -3.86 38.25 16.10
N GLU A 177 -2.87 38.23 15.19
CA GLU A 177 -3.00 38.81 13.85
C GLU A 177 -3.93 37.98 12.97
N CYS A 178 -3.86 36.65 13.08
CA CYS A 178 -4.83 35.75 12.45
C CYS A 178 -6.26 36.10 12.88
N ALA A 179 -6.49 36.31 14.19
CA ALA A 179 -7.80 36.69 14.72
C ALA A 179 -8.35 38.01 14.20
N ALA A 180 -7.47 38.92 13.78
CA ALA A 180 -7.83 40.24 13.25
C ALA A 180 -8.05 40.22 11.72
N SER A 181 -7.75 39.09 11.06
CA SER A 181 -7.85 38.92 9.62
C SER A 181 -9.11 38.15 9.21
N ASN A 182 -9.65 38.45 8.04
CA ASN A 182 -10.71 37.66 7.40
C ASN A 182 -10.14 36.52 6.53
N ASP A 183 -8.82 36.42 6.43
CA ASP A 183 -8.10 35.50 5.53
C ASP A 183 -7.48 34.32 6.30
N CYS A 184 -7.64 34.29 7.62
CA CYS A 184 -7.03 33.31 8.52
C CYS A 184 -8.05 32.82 9.53
N VAL A 185 -8.05 31.51 9.78
CA VAL A 185 -9.00 30.86 10.68
C VAL A 185 -8.25 30.17 11.81
N ARG A 186 -8.61 30.47 13.05
CA ARG A 186 -8.00 29.87 14.24
C ARG A 186 -8.74 28.62 14.65
N VAL A 187 -7.98 27.57 14.97
CA VAL A 187 -8.54 26.28 15.39
C VAL A 187 -9.39 26.42 16.65
N GLN A 188 -8.95 27.22 17.63
CA GLN A 188 -9.72 27.49 18.85
C GLN A 188 -11.09 28.16 18.62
N ASP A 189 -11.31 28.81 17.48
CA ASP A 189 -12.57 29.50 17.18
C ASP A 189 -13.54 28.62 16.37
N LEU A 190 -13.09 27.45 15.92
CA LEU A 190 -13.90 26.46 15.21
C LEU A 190 -14.97 25.82 16.11
N THR A 191 -16.02 25.25 15.51
CA THR A 191 -16.97 24.40 16.24
C THR A 191 -16.28 23.15 16.79
N PRO A 192 -16.84 22.48 17.82
CA PRO A 192 -16.24 21.26 18.37
C PRO A 192 -16.00 20.15 17.32
N ILE A 193 -16.89 20.03 16.33
CA ILE A 193 -16.75 19.02 15.26
C ILE A 193 -15.59 19.36 14.33
N GLU A 194 -15.45 20.63 13.95
CA GLU A 194 -14.35 21.11 13.12
C GLU A 194 -13.01 21.03 13.85
N GLN A 195 -13.00 21.27 15.17
CA GLN A 195 -11.82 21.06 16.02
C GLN A 195 -11.35 19.60 16.01
N ASP A 196 -12.27 18.65 16.19
CA ASP A 196 -11.95 17.22 16.11
C ASP A 196 -11.45 16.85 14.70
N ASN A 197 -12.06 17.41 13.65
CA ASN A 197 -11.63 17.21 12.26
C ASN A 197 -10.20 17.73 12.03
N TYR A 198 -9.86 18.92 12.54
CA TYR A 198 -8.49 19.46 12.48
C TYR A 198 -7.49 18.60 13.25
N ALA A 199 -7.85 18.15 14.46
CA ALA A 199 -7.00 17.28 15.26
C ALA A 199 -6.74 15.92 14.58
N ASN A 200 -7.73 15.39 13.86
CA ASN A 200 -7.59 14.20 13.05
C ASN A 200 -6.68 14.43 11.83
N TRP A 201 -6.85 15.53 11.09
CA TRP A 201 -5.93 15.90 10.01
C TRP A 201 -4.48 15.97 10.51
N PHE A 202 -4.26 16.75 11.57
CA PHE A 202 -2.94 16.93 12.16
C PHE A 202 -2.33 15.58 12.56
N THR A 203 -3.13 14.71 13.17
CA THR A 203 -2.63 13.42 13.65
C THR A 203 -2.36 12.46 12.49
N TYR A 204 -3.26 12.34 11.51
CA TYR A 204 -3.32 11.21 10.58
C TYR A 204 -3.02 11.53 9.11
N TYR A 205 -2.86 12.80 8.71
CA TYR A 205 -2.79 13.20 7.30
C TYR A 205 -1.76 14.28 6.96
N ARG A 206 -1.13 14.90 7.95
CA ARG A 206 -0.34 16.13 7.72
C ARG A 206 0.96 15.96 6.94
N ASN A 207 1.44 14.73 6.72
CA ASN A 207 2.61 14.43 5.89
C ASN A 207 2.32 13.31 4.88
N ARG A 208 3.21 13.12 3.91
CA ARG A 208 3.03 12.15 2.81
C ARG A 208 2.91 10.72 3.31
N GLU A 209 3.79 10.31 4.23
CA GLU A 209 3.76 8.98 4.85
C GLU A 209 2.41 8.71 5.51
N PHE A 210 1.84 9.69 6.19
CA PHE A 210 0.59 9.53 6.93
C PHE A 210 -0.61 9.37 6.02
N VAL A 211 -0.65 10.12 4.91
CA VAL A 211 -1.65 9.93 3.85
C VAL A 211 -1.52 8.54 3.23
N ALA A 212 -0.30 8.08 2.94
CA ALA A 212 -0.06 6.74 2.39
C ALA A 212 -0.53 5.64 3.37
N LYS A 213 -0.16 5.73 4.65
CA LYS A 213 -0.61 4.80 5.71
C LYS A 213 -2.13 4.78 5.82
N ARG A 214 -2.80 5.93 5.79
CA ARG A 214 -4.26 6.00 5.83
C ARG A 214 -4.89 5.29 4.64
N ALA A 215 -4.44 5.58 3.41
CA ALA A 215 -4.99 5.01 2.19
C ALA A 215 -4.79 3.49 2.15
N LEU A 216 -3.57 3.03 2.44
CA LEU A 216 -3.23 1.61 2.47
C LEU A 216 -3.98 0.86 3.57
N SER A 217 -4.18 1.47 4.74
CA SER A 217 -4.92 0.83 5.83
C SER A 217 -6.36 0.49 5.41
N GLU A 218 -6.97 1.30 4.55
CA GLU A 218 -8.32 1.06 4.03
C GLU A 218 -8.34 -0.02 2.95
N ILE A 219 -7.37 -0.01 2.04
CA ILE A 219 -7.22 -1.06 1.03
C ILE A 219 -7.02 -2.42 1.72
N ILE A 220 -6.08 -2.51 2.67
CA ILE A 220 -5.76 -3.74 3.38
C ILE A 220 -6.96 -4.23 4.20
N THR A 221 -7.61 -3.34 4.96
CA THR A 221 -8.75 -3.71 5.81
C THR A 221 -9.87 -4.36 5.00
N ASN A 222 -10.18 -3.84 3.82
CA ASN A 222 -11.30 -4.29 2.99
C ASN A 222 -10.92 -5.38 1.97
N SER A 223 -9.68 -5.86 1.95
CA SER A 223 -9.20 -6.81 0.96
C SER A 223 -9.43 -8.28 1.33
N THR A 224 -9.66 -9.10 0.30
CA THR A 224 -9.65 -10.56 0.30
C THR A 224 -8.48 -11.14 -0.54
N ALA A 225 -7.58 -10.29 -1.03
CA ALA A 225 -6.42 -10.73 -1.81
C ALA A 225 -5.30 -11.25 -0.90
N ARG A 226 -4.24 -11.81 -1.50
CA ARG A 226 -3.00 -12.07 -0.76
C ARG A 226 -2.15 -10.81 -0.79
N MET A 227 -1.65 -10.39 0.37
CA MET A 227 -0.96 -9.10 0.50
C MET A 227 0.34 -9.22 1.28
N GLY A 228 1.32 -8.43 0.87
CA GLY A 228 2.59 -8.23 1.56
C GLY A 228 3.09 -6.80 1.37
N LEU A 229 4.15 -6.42 2.09
CA LEU A 229 4.80 -5.14 1.91
C LEU A 229 6.30 -5.19 2.18
N ALA A 230 7.04 -4.27 1.58
CA ALA A 230 8.38 -3.91 2.00
C ALA A 230 8.59 -2.40 1.81
N THR A 231 9.62 -1.85 2.45
CA THR A 231 9.99 -0.45 2.24
C THR A 231 11.30 -0.30 1.47
N LEU A 232 11.52 0.88 0.88
CA LEU A 232 12.66 1.13 0.01
C LEU A 232 13.99 1.16 0.76
N TRP A 233 14.10 1.98 1.79
CA TRP A 233 15.28 2.07 2.64
C TRP A 233 15.36 0.95 3.67
N ASN A 234 14.25 0.23 3.91
CA ASN A 234 14.12 -0.83 4.92
C ASN A 234 14.39 -0.31 6.34
N ASN A 235 13.85 0.88 6.66
CA ASN A 235 13.82 1.40 8.03
C ASN A 235 13.08 0.43 8.95
N ASN A 236 13.57 0.30 10.19
CA ASN A 236 13.02 -0.62 11.20
C ASN A 236 12.90 -2.09 10.78
N ASN A 237 13.52 -2.50 9.67
CA ASN A 237 13.32 -3.83 9.04
C ASN A 237 11.85 -4.13 8.71
N VAL A 238 11.08 -3.11 8.32
CA VAL A 238 9.67 -3.26 7.98
C VAL A 238 9.53 -4.10 6.71
N ARG A 239 8.93 -5.28 6.88
CA ARG A 239 8.59 -6.21 5.79
C ARG A 239 7.50 -7.18 6.24
N THR A 240 6.57 -7.47 5.33
CA THR A 240 5.57 -8.53 5.48
C THR A 240 5.54 -9.34 4.19
N LEU A 241 5.71 -10.66 4.30
CA LEU A 241 5.62 -11.55 3.14
C LEU A 241 4.19 -11.67 2.64
N ILE A 242 4.02 -11.99 1.36
CA ILE A 242 2.69 -12.16 0.79
C ILE A 242 2.00 -13.35 1.43
N THR A 243 0.90 -13.08 2.09
CA THR A 243 0.06 -14.09 2.76
C THR A 243 -1.39 -13.76 2.51
N ASP A 244 -2.27 -14.76 2.68
CA ASP A 244 -3.70 -14.51 2.66
C ASP A 244 -4.10 -13.60 3.83
N VAL A 245 -4.88 -12.56 3.54
CA VAL A 245 -5.40 -11.60 4.51
C VAL A 245 -6.93 -11.57 4.55
N ASP A 246 -7.63 -12.47 3.86
CA ASP A 246 -9.09 -12.51 3.90
C ASP A 246 -9.66 -12.89 5.28
N ASP A 247 -9.96 -11.86 6.09
CA ASP A 247 -10.63 -11.99 7.38
C ASP A 247 -12.09 -11.50 7.36
N ILE A 248 -12.68 -11.35 6.17
CA ILE A 248 -14.06 -10.89 5.99
C ILE A 248 -14.97 -11.95 5.36
N THR A 249 -14.42 -12.88 4.58
CA THR A 249 -15.16 -14.02 4.05
C THR A 249 -15.49 -15.02 5.16
N THR A 250 -16.74 -15.50 5.17
CA THR A 250 -17.21 -16.47 6.17
C THR A 250 -17.15 -17.91 5.65
N PRO A 251 -16.70 -18.89 6.45
CA PRO A 251 -16.23 -18.75 7.83
C PRO A 251 -14.87 -18.04 7.92
N ILE A 252 -14.70 -17.23 8.97
CA ILE A 252 -13.49 -16.42 9.18
C ILE A 252 -12.27 -17.33 9.36
N ASP A 253 -11.22 -17.11 8.56
CA ASP A 253 -9.90 -17.70 8.80
C ASP A 253 -9.12 -16.87 9.83
N LEU A 254 -8.87 -17.48 10.99
CA LEU A 254 -8.10 -16.84 12.06
C LEU A 254 -6.62 -16.66 11.70
N THR A 255 -6.10 -17.45 10.75
CA THR A 255 -4.74 -17.30 10.23
C THR A 255 -4.67 -16.05 9.35
N ALA A 256 -5.58 -15.90 8.39
CA ALA A 256 -5.68 -14.71 7.56
C ALA A 256 -5.92 -13.43 8.38
N GLN A 257 -6.74 -13.52 9.44
CA GLN A 257 -6.92 -12.42 10.40
C GLN A 257 -5.60 -12.01 11.09
N ALA A 258 -4.80 -12.98 11.54
CA ALA A 258 -3.50 -12.70 12.15
C ALA A 258 -2.51 -12.10 11.14
N ASN A 259 -2.54 -12.59 9.89
CA ASN A 259 -1.73 -12.05 8.80
C ASN A 259 -2.10 -10.59 8.49
N LYS A 260 -3.40 -10.27 8.39
CA LYS A 260 -3.88 -8.89 8.19
C LYS A 260 -3.42 -7.96 9.32
N GLN A 261 -3.52 -8.42 10.57
CA GLN A 261 -3.04 -7.65 11.72
C GLN A 261 -1.53 -7.40 11.66
N ASN A 262 -0.74 -8.41 11.27
CA ASN A 262 0.71 -8.25 11.10
C ASN A 262 1.06 -7.28 9.98
N LEU A 263 0.36 -7.36 8.84
CA LEU A 263 0.53 -6.46 7.70
C LEU A 263 0.22 -5.00 8.10
N LEU A 264 -0.90 -4.77 8.77
CA LEU A 264 -1.27 -3.44 9.28
C LEU A 264 -0.26 -2.92 10.32
N GLN A 265 0.20 -3.77 11.23
CA GLN A 265 1.22 -3.37 12.21
C GLN A 265 2.51 -2.90 11.52
N ASN A 266 3.01 -3.68 10.56
CA ASN A 266 4.19 -3.30 9.77
C ASN A 266 3.96 -2.04 8.95
N LEU A 267 2.76 -1.83 8.39
CA LEU A 267 2.40 -0.58 7.70
C LEU A 267 2.55 0.62 8.64
N PHE A 268 2.09 0.53 9.88
CA PHE A 268 2.16 1.65 10.83
C PHE A 268 3.54 1.84 11.48
N ASP A 269 4.41 0.82 11.40
CA ASP A 269 5.81 0.86 11.84
C ASP A 269 6.78 1.44 10.81
N ILE A 270 6.32 1.71 9.57
CA ILE A 270 7.07 2.47 8.56
C ILE A 270 7.51 3.81 9.18
N ASN A 271 8.76 4.18 8.94
CA ASN A 271 9.33 5.42 9.46
C ASN A 271 10.23 6.04 8.38
N SER A 272 9.83 7.21 7.91
CA SER A 272 10.44 7.93 6.80
C SER A 272 11.80 8.54 7.17
N SER A 273 12.88 7.96 6.63
CA SER A 273 14.25 8.46 6.76
C SER A 273 15.19 7.83 5.72
N GLY A 274 16.32 8.48 5.42
CA GLY A 274 17.31 7.91 4.49
C GLY A 274 16.96 8.13 3.03
N GLY A 275 17.48 7.25 2.16
CA GLY A 275 17.41 7.37 0.70
C GLY A 275 16.28 6.56 0.06
N THR A 276 16.24 6.57 -1.28
CA THR A 276 15.12 6.06 -2.09
C THR A 276 15.62 5.11 -3.18
N PRO A 277 16.14 3.90 -2.83
CA PRO A 277 16.72 2.92 -3.76
C PRO A 277 15.64 2.15 -4.55
N LEU A 278 14.74 2.91 -5.19
CA LEU A 278 13.52 2.44 -5.84
C LEU A 278 13.75 1.26 -6.79
N ARG A 279 14.69 1.42 -7.72
CA ARG A 279 14.97 0.43 -8.77
C ARG A 279 15.51 -0.88 -8.21
N GLN A 280 16.49 -0.80 -7.30
CA GLN A 280 17.10 -1.97 -6.67
C GLN A 280 16.08 -2.73 -5.81
N ARG A 281 15.14 -2.01 -5.19
CA ARG A 281 14.10 -2.63 -4.38
C ARG A 281 12.98 -3.23 -5.19
N LEU A 282 12.63 -2.67 -6.35
CA LEU A 282 11.75 -3.34 -7.29
C LEU A 282 12.38 -4.64 -7.81
N GLU A 283 13.70 -4.64 -8.04
CA GLU A 283 14.46 -5.86 -8.38
C GLU A 283 14.40 -6.90 -7.24
N ASP A 284 14.55 -6.50 -5.97
CA ASP A 284 14.37 -7.41 -4.83
C ASP A 284 12.97 -8.06 -4.81
N VAL A 285 11.92 -7.31 -5.19
CA VAL A 285 10.53 -7.81 -5.27
C VAL A 285 10.35 -8.82 -6.40
N GLY A 286 10.87 -8.53 -7.60
CA GLY A 286 10.81 -9.49 -8.70
C GLY A 286 11.57 -10.78 -8.38
N ASN A 287 12.77 -10.67 -7.79
CA ASN A 287 13.51 -11.83 -7.27
C ASN A 287 12.75 -12.60 -6.17
N TYR A 288 11.95 -11.91 -5.36
CA TYR A 288 11.08 -12.55 -4.38
C TYR A 288 9.96 -13.33 -5.07
N TYR A 289 9.32 -12.78 -6.10
CA TYR A 289 8.33 -13.50 -6.91
C TYR A 289 8.92 -14.75 -7.59
N GLU A 290 10.16 -14.71 -8.08
CA GLU A 290 10.84 -15.89 -8.63
C GLU A 290 11.32 -16.90 -7.57
N GLY A 291 11.30 -16.54 -6.29
CA GLY A 291 11.91 -17.36 -5.23
C GLY A 291 13.45 -17.33 -5.21
N ASN A 292 14.06 -16.36 -5.91
CA ASN A 292 15.50 -16.12 -5.95
C ASN A 292 16.00 -15.16 -4.85
N ASN A 293 15.12 -14.75 -3.92
CA ASN A 293 15.46 -13.87 -2.81
C ASN A 293 15.52 -14.62 -1.46
N PRO A 294 16.68 -15.20 -1.08
CA PRO A 294 16.79 -15.98 0.16
C PRO A 294 16.58 -15.16 1.43
N GLY A 295 16.63 -13.83 1.35
CA GLY A 295 16.35 -12.94 2.48
C GLY A 295 14.86 -12.74 2.74
N TRP A 296 14.00 -13.00 1.75
CA TRP A 296 12.54 -12.75 1.81
C TRP A 296 11.73 -14.05 1.81
N GLY A 297 12.38 -15.22 1.69
CA GLY A 297 11.71 -16.51 1.76
C GLY A 297 11.36 -17.08 0.38
N PRO A 298 10.50 -18.12 0.33
CA PRO A 298 10.14 -18.75 -0.93
C PRO A 298 9.27 -17.83 -1.80
N SER A 299 9.15 -18.16 -3.09
CA SER A 299 8.19 -17.51 -3.97
C SER A 299 6.79 -17.50 -3.35
N PRO A 300 6.05 -16.37 -3.45
CA PRO A 300 4.65 -16.29 -3.06
C PRO A 300 3.69 -16.85 -4.13
N ILE A 301 4.19 -17.19 -5.33
CA ILE A 301 3.41 -17.84 -6.37
C ILE A 301 3.02 -19.24 -5.88
N LEU A 302 1.72 -19.51 -5.93
CA LEU A 302 1.15 -20.75 -5.42
C LEU A 302 1.55 -21.96 -6.26
N SER A 303 1.40 -23.17 -5.71
CA SER A 303 1.61 -24.39 -6.48
C SER A 303 0.54 -24.56 -7.56
N ALA A 304 0.78 -25.40 -8.56
CA ALA A 304 -0.25 -25.76 -9.55
C ALA A 304 -1.55 -26.30 -8.89
N ALA A 305 -1.41 -27.05 -7.78
CA ALA A 305 -2.55 -27.59 -7.04
C ALA A 305 -3.37 -26.52 -6.33
N ASP A 306 -2.75 -25.39 -5.99
CA ASP A 306 -3.36 -24.24 -5.33
C ASP A 306 -3.70 -23.12 -6.35
N GLY A 307 -3.52 -23.39 -7.64
CA GLY A 307 -3.91 -22.51 -8.74
C GLY A 307 -2.88 -21.46 -9.18
N GLY A 308 -1.60 -21.66 -8.87
CA GLY A 308 -0.51 -20.78 -9.30
C GLY A 308 -0.43 -20.54 -10.80
N GLU A 309 -0.88 -21.51 -11.61
CA GLU A 309 -0.94 -21.39 -13.08
C GLU A 309 -1.81 -20.21 -13.55
N CYS A 310 -2.80 -19.81 -12.73
CA CYS A 310 -3.73 -18.73 -13.04
C CYS A 310 -3.50 -17.47 -12.19
N GLN A 311 -2.51 -17.47 -11.30
CA GLN A 311 -2.36 -16.44 -10.27
C GLN A 311 -1.74 -15.16 -10.85
N GLN A 312 -2.39 -14.02 -10.63
CA GLN A 312 -1.87 -12.71 -10.98
C GLN A 312 -0.96 -12.17 -9.87
N ASN A 313 0.14 -11.51 -10.25
CA ASN A 313 1.10 -10.92 -9.31
C ASN A 313 1.26 -9.42 -9.59
N PHE A 314 0.90 -8.60 -8.61
CA PHE A 314 0.95 -7.16 -8.70
C PHE A 314 1.95 -6.57 -7.71
N THR A 315 2.70 -5.57 -8.16
CA THR A 315 3.52 -4.73 -7.28
C THR A 315 3.04 -3.30 -7.39
N ILE A 316 2.65 -2.70 -6.27
CA ILE A 316 2.24 -1.30 -6.19
C ILE A 316 3.37 -0.53 -5.49
N VAL A 317 4.05 0.29 -6.26
CA VAL A 317 5.15 1.15 -5.83
C VAL A 317 4.57 2.49 -5.41
N MET A 318 4.77 2.90 -4.15
CA MET A 318 4.34 4.20 -3.63
C MET A 318 5.56 5.04 -3.28
N THR A 319 5.72 6.21 -3.89
CA THR A 319 6.89 7.10 -3.70
C THR A 319 6.50 8.57 -3.79
N ASP A 320 7.43 9.49 -3.57
CA ASP A 320 7.27 10.92 -3.89
C ASP A 320 7.88 11.31 -5.23
N GLY A 321 8.27 10.32 -6.04
CA GLY A 321 8.70 10.51 -7.42
C GLY A 321 10.19 10.82 -7.59
N LEU A 322 10.95 10.94 -6.50
CA LEU A 322 12.40 11.09 -6.54
C LEU A 322 13.06 9.77 -6.15
N TRP A 323 14.02 9.30 -6.94
CA TRP A 323 14.79 8.11 -6.61
C TRP A 323 16.30 8.41 -6.58
N ASN A 324 17.04 7.66 -5.77
CA ASN A 324 18.49 7.74 -5.66
C ASN A 324 19.09 6.36 -5.38
N GLY A 325 20.42 6.22 -5.42
CA GLY A 325 21.10 4.95 -5.14
C GLY A 325 21.78 4.32 -6.35
N GLY A 326 22.27 3.09 -6.18
CA GLY A 326 23.02 2.37 -7.20
C GLY A 326 22.12 1.85 -8.33
N ASN A 327 22.74 1.36 -9.40
CA ASN A 327 22.02 0.69 -10.46
C ASN A 327 21.55 -0.71 -10.00
N PRO A 328 20.35 -1.15 -10.43
CA PRO A 328 19.97 -2.56 -10.39
C PRO A 328 20.92 -3.42 -11.25
N ALA A 329 20.91 -4.73 -11.06
CA ALA A 329 21.68 -5.63 -11.93
C ALA A 329 21.00 -5.79 -13.31
N ILE A 330 19.68 -5.61 -13.35
CA ILE A 330 18.90 -5.53 -14.60
C ILE A 330 19.35 -4.30 -15.39
N HIS A 331 19.69 -4.51 -16.67
CA HIS A 331 20.17 -3.49 -17.60
C HIS A 331 19.02 -2.91 -18.43
N GLU A 332 19.04 -3.13 -19.73
CA GLU A 332 18.03 -2.72 -20.71
C GLU A 332 17.09 -3.91 -20.94
N ALA A 333 15.80 -3.73 -20.70
CA ALA A 333 14.80 -4.79 -20.83
C ALA A 333 13.45 -4.28 -21.36
N ASP A 334 13.34 -2.99 -21.73
CA ASP A 334 12.14 -2.45 -22.37
C ASP A 334 12.33 -2.15 -23.86
N SER A 335 13.56 -2.19 -24.35
CA SER A 335 13.94 -1.88 -25.74
C SER A 335 14.99 -2.84 -26.34
N ASP A 336 15.21 -4.01 -25.75
CA ASP A 336 16.28 -4.94 -26.18
C ASP A 336 15.85 -5.88 -27.33
N GLY A 337 14.54 -5.99 -27.57
CA GLY A 337 13.93 -6.73 -28.68
C GLY A 337 13.98 -8.25 -28.48
N ASN A 338 14.08 -8.72 -27.24
CA ASN A 338 14.14 -10.13 -26.89
C ASN A 338 12.73 -10.78 -26.85
N THR A 339 11.68 -10.01 -26.54
CA THR A 339 10.29 -10.47 -26.51
C THR A 339 9.37 -9.64 -27.42
N ALA A 340 8.08 -10.00 -27.43
CA ALA A 340 7.04 -9.20 -28.07
C ALA A 340 6.55 -8.05 -27.19
N TRP A 341 7.07 -7.93 -25.96
CA TRP A 341 6.65 -6.94 -24.96
C TRP A 341 7.53 -5.68 -24.97
N ASP A 342 8.69 -5.74 -25.61
CA ASP A 342 9.56 -4.60 -25.84
C ASP A 342 8.89 -3.50 -26.68
N GLY A 343 9.22 -2.23 -26.40
CA GLY A 343 8.76 -1.07 -27.16
C GLY A 343 7.60 -0.30 -26.51
N GLY A 344 6.87 0.44 -27.34
CA GLY A 344 5.70 1.22 -26.92
C GLY A 344 6.03 2.48 -26.12
N LEU A 345 5.08 2.92 -25.29
CA LEU A 345 5.18 4.15 -24.49
C LEU A 345 6.22 4.11 -23.38
N TYR A 346 6.60 2.92 -22.93
CA TYR A 346 7.50 2.73 -21.79
C TYR A 346 8.94 2.44 -22.18
N ALA A 347 9.18 2.17 -23.47
CA ALA A 347 10.51 1.93 -24.01
C ALA A 347 11.33 3.21 -24.11
N ASP A 348 12.63 3.10 -23.82
CA ASP A 348 13.56 4.19 -23.98
C ASP A 348 13.71 4.61 -25.45
N ALA A 349 13.57 5.92 -25.71
CA ALA A 349 13.59 6.48 -27.07
C ALA A 349 14.93 6.27 -27.81
N ASN A 350 16.00 5.90 -27.11
CA ASN A 350 17.29 5.55 -27.68
C ASN A 350 17.94 4.45 -26.83
N ASN A 351 18.38 3.35 -27.47
CA ASN A 351 19.24 2.29 -26.93
C ASN A 351 20.66 2.80 -26.56
N ASP A 352 20.76 3.97 -25.93
CA ASP A 352 22.00 4.49 -25.34
C ASP A 352 22.25 3.75 -24.01
N ALA A 353 23.51 3.38 -23.77
CA ALA A 353 23.97 2.81 -22.52
C ALA A 353 23.75 3.71 -21.28
N ASN A 354 23.33 4.97 -21.46
CA ASN A 354 22.90 5.87 -20.37
C ASN A 354 21.38 5.89 -20.13
N SER A 355 20.57 5.30 -21.02
CA SER A 355 19.13 5.13 -20.83
C SER A 355 18.84 3.87 -20.01
N SER A 356 19.64 2.81 -20.19
CA SER A 356 19.52 1.54 -19.44
C SER A 356 19.52 1.68 -17.91
N HIS A 357 18.90 0.71 -17.25
CA HIS A 357 18.66 0.63 -15.82
C HIS A 357 17.53 1.56 -15.31
N THR A 358 16.52 1.90 -16.09
CA THR A 358 15.38 2.67 -15.61
C THR A 358 14.49 1.86 -14.65
N LEU A 359 13.46 2.50 -14.11
CA LEU A 359 12.38 1.76 -13.43
C LEU A 359 11.56 0.93 -14.42
N ALA A 360 11.43 1.41 -15.67
CA ALA A 360 10.72 0.72 -16.74
C ALA A 360 11.45 -0.56 -17.14
N ASP A 361 12.78 -0.54 -17.22
CA ASP A 361 13.60 -1.74 -17.43
C ASP A 361 13.34 -2.82 -16.39
N VAL A 362 13.39 -2.47 -15.10
CA VAL A 362 13.14 -3.44 -14.03
C VAL A 362 11.71 -3.97 -14.09
N ALA A 363 10.73 -3.10 -14.34
CA ALA A 363 9.33 -3.50 -14.46
C ALA A 363 9.11 -4.42 -15.66
N MET A 364 9.65 -4.07 -16.83
CA MET A 364 9.51 -4.84 -18.06
C MET A 364 10.20 -6.19 -17.95
N HIS A 365 11.41 -6.23 -17.37
CA HIS A 365 12.15 -7.47 -17.14
C HIS A 365 11.33 -8.55 -16.42
N TYR A 366 10.55 -8.18 -15.40
CA TYR A 366 9.69 -9.11 -14.67
C TYR A 366 8.27 -9.24 -15.24
N TYR A 367 7.87 -8.35 -16.15
CA TYR A 367 6.63 -8.48 -16.91
C TYR A 367 6.81 -9.47 -18.08
N GLU A 368 7.91 -9.43 -18.82
CA GLU A 368 8.13 -10.31 -19.98
C GLU A 368 8.58 -11.73 -19.62
N ARG A 369 9.03 -11.90 -18.37
CA ARG A 369 9.66 -13.12 -17.87
C ARG A 369 8.66 -14.02 -17.16
N ASP A 370 8.67 -15.29 -17.53
CA ASP A 370 7.98 -16.34 -16.79
C ASP A 370 8.71 -16.65 -15.47
N LEU A 371 8.12 -16.20 -14.37
CA LEU A 371 8.65 -16.25 -13.01
C LEU A 371 8.57 -17.64 -12.39
N ASP A 372 7.76 -18.57 -12.95
CA ASP A 372 7.73 -19.97 -12.55
C ASP A 372 7.48 -20.92 -13.73
N THR A 373 8.56 -21.20 -14.47
CA THR A 373 8.57 -22.13 -15.62
C THR A 373 8.16 -23.57 -15.30
N THR A 374 7.88 -23.92 -14.03
CA THR A 374 7.37 -25.24 -13.65
C THR A 374 5.84 -25.33 -13.69
N LEU A 375 5.16 -24.18 -13.82
CA LEU A 375 3.71 -24.06 -13.91
C LEU A 375 3.24 -23.92 -15.37
N GLY A 376 1.96 -24.15 -15.61
CA GLY A 376 1.32 -23.85 -16.88
C GLY A 376 1.00 -22.35 -17.03
N ASN A 377 1.07 -21.84 -18.27
CA ASN A 377 0.74 -20.46 -18.62
C ASN A 377 -0.78 -20.31 -18.78
N ASN A 378 -1.47 -20.06 -17.67
CA ASN A 378 -2.92 -19.89 -17.62
C ASN A 378 -3.31 -18.57 -16.91
N VAL A 379 -2.38 -17.61 -16.78
CA VAL A 379 -2.68 -16.30 -16.21
C VAL A 379 -3.68 -15.59 -17.12
N ARG A 380 -4.70 -15.01 -16.51
CA ARG A 380 -5.78 -14.36 -17.26
C ARG A 380 -5.25 -13.09 -17.92
N THR A 381 -5.37 -13.03 -19.24
CA THR A 381 -5.06 -11.83 -20.02
C THR A 381 -6.27 -10.89 -20.16
N ILE A 382 -5.96 -9.61 -20.32
CA ILE A 382 -6.87 -8.50 -20.63
C ILE A 382 -6.26 -7.74 -21.80
N THR A 383 -6.86 -7.88 -22.99
CA THR A 383 -6.33 -7.29 -24.21
C THR A 383 -6.08 -5.79 -24.10
N GLY A 384 -4.84 -5.40 -24.41
CA GLY A 384 -4.34 -4.04 -24.36
C GLY A 384 -3.95 -3.56 -22.96
N VAL A 385 -4.20 -4.33 -21.90
CA VAL A 385 -3.86 -3.95 -20.50
C VAL A 385 -2.79 -4.88 -19.94
N ASP A 386 -2.99 -6.19 -20.08
CA ASP A 386 -2.10 -7.25 -19.64
C ASP A 386 -2.33 -8.46 -20.57
N ASP A 387 -1.50 -8.58 -21.60
CA ASP A 387 -1.63 -9.63 -22.62
C ASP A 387 -0.73 -10.86 -22.34
N ASN A 388 -0.01 -10.87 -21.21
CA ASN A 388 0.91 -11.96 -20.88
C ASN A 388 0.20 -13.09 -20.10
N ASP A 389 0.25 -14.31 -20.62
CA ASP A 389 -0.39 -15.50 -20.02
C ASP A 389 0.55 -16.31 -19.09
N THR A 390 1.81 -15.91 -18.96
CA THR A 390 2.79 -16.54 -18.05
C THR A 390 2.67 -15.98 -16.63
N GLN A 391 3.31 -16.63 -15.65
CA GLN A 391 3.45 -16.04 -14.32
C GLN A 391 4.41 -14.85 -14.41
N HIS A 392 3.88 -13.63 -14.34
CA HIS A 392 4.67 -12.39 -14.48
C HIS A 392 4.29 -11.37 -13.39
N MET A 393 5.10 -10.31 -13.25
CA MET A 393 4.84 -9.20 -12.32
C MET A 393 4.33 -7.97 -13.07
N VAL A 394 3.13 -7.50 -12.71
CA VAL A 394 2.59 -6.22 -13.17
C VAL A 394 2.93 -5.13 -12.16
N THR A 395 3.59 -4.06 -12.60
CA THR A 395 4.03 -2.95 -11.73
C THR A 395 3.17 -1.71 -11.91
N TYR A 396 2.56 -1.23 -10.82
CA TYR A 396 1.87 0.06 -10.77
C TYR A 396 2.68 1.05 -9.94
N SER A 397 2.89 2.26 -10.45
CA SER A 397 3.56 3.33 -9.71
C SER A 397 2.56 4.41 -9.30
N VAL A 398 2.57 4.78 -8.01
CA VAL A 398 1.79 5.87 -7.42
C VAL A 398 2.77 6.83 -6.80
N ALA A 399 2.74 8.10 -7.20
CA ALA A 399 3.69 9.09 -6.72
C ALA A 399 3.03 10.37 -6.20
N PHE A 400 3.55 10.92 -5.10
CA PHE A 400 3.15 12.24 -4.60
C PHE A 400 3.80 13.34 -5.43
N GLY A 401 3.02 14.35 -5.83
CA GLY A 401 3.58 15.63 -6.29
C GLY A 401 4.26 15.62 -7.65
N VAL A 402 4.29 14.48 -8.34
CA VAL A 402 4.82 14.38 -9.70
C VAL A 402 3.74 13.90 -10.65
N THR A 403 3.73 14.48 -11.83
CA THR A 403 2.97 13.96 -12.97
C THR A 403 3.97 13.25 -13.86
N GLY A 404 3.71 11.98 -14.19
CA GLY A 404 4.55 11.23 -15.12
C GLY A 404 4.61 11.92 -16.49
N ASN A 405 5.65 11.64 -17.26
CA ASN A 405 5.79 12.15 -18.64
C ASN A 405 4.84 11.47 -19.63
N LEU A 406 4.11 10.46 -19.17
CA LEU A 406 3.15 9.67 -19.95
C LEU A 406 1.73 10.01 -19.50
N ASP A 407 0.84 10.16 -20.47
CA ASP A 407 -0.58 10.39 -20.20
C ASP A 407 -1.21 9.08 -19.67
N PRO A 408 -1.76 9.07 -18.44
CA PRO A 408 -2.33 7.87 -17.83
C PRO A 408 -3.60 7.36 -18.53
N THR A 409 -4.13 8.10 -19.51
CA THR A 409 -5.27 7.69 -20.33
C THR A 409 -4.88 6.98 -21.62
N ILE A 410 -3.58 6.98 -21.97
CA ILE A 410 -3.05 6.26 -23.14
C ILE A 410 -2.73 4.83 -22.72
N ASN A 411 -3.18 3.87 -23.53
CA ASN A 411 -3.05 2.46 -23.24
C ASN A 411 -1.60 1.99 -23.42
N PRO A 412 -1.01 1.19 -22.49
CA PRO A 412 0.33 0.62 -22.61
C PRO A 412 0.70 0.00 -23.96
N GLY A 413 -0.28 -0.63 -24.62
CA GLY A 413 -0.11 -1.39 -25.86
C GLY A 413 -0.42 -0.64 -27.16
N ASP A 414 -0.69 0.67 -27.10
CA ASP A 414 -0.81 1.55 -28.29
C ASP A 414 0.54 2.20 -28.62
#